data_AF-X1LSM5-F1
#
_entry.id   AF-X1LSM5-F1
#
_cell.length_a   1.000
_cell.length_b   1.000
_cell.length_c   1.000
_cell.angle_alpha   90.00
_cell.angle_beta   90.00
_cell.angle_gamma   90.00
#
_symmetry.space_group_name_H-M   'P 1'
#
loop_
_entity.id
_entity.type
_entity.pdbx_description
1 polymer ?
#
loop_
_entity_poly.entity_id
_entity_poly.type
_entity_poly.pdbx_seq_one_letter_code
_entity_poly.pdbx_strand_id
1 'polypeptide(L)'
;MQIPTYTIWDSDEGDSDANPQDNHRLLRLFGQSIEDWPNMVRDQFACFKHTLTTTLCEEIGQALYDSVLDSCRERLCLGKKKHAIKNPRVIQEILKKAQSRGCPSTTLNEIISKIVARTD
;
A
#
# COMPACT_ATOMS: atom_id res chain seq x y z
N MET A 1 26.12 12.36 -2.09
CA MET A 1 25.22 11.57 -1.24
C MET A 1 24.20 10.90 -2.14
N GLN A 2 24.25 9.58 -2.27
CA GLN A 2 23.14 8.83 -2.86
C GLN A 2 22.18 8.52 -1.72
N ILE A 3 20.94 9.02 -1.80
CA ILE A 3 19.89 8.65 -0.85
C ILE A 3 19.31 7.33 -1.35
N PRO A 4 19.43 6.21 -0.60
CA PRO A 4 18.83 4.95 -1.02
C PRO A 4 17.33 5.16 -1.19
N THR A 5 16.84 4.88 -2.40
CA THR A 5 15.44 5.07 -2.77
C THR A 5 14.76 3.71 -2.95
N TYR A 6 13.50 3.64 -2.51
CA TYR A 6 12.58 2.53 -2.76
C TYR A 6 11.28 3.13 -3.29
N THR A 7 10.87 2.75 -4.49
CA THR A 7 9.72 3.37 -5.16
C THR A 7 8.45 2.56 -4.92
N ILE A 8 7.33 3.24 -4.67
CA ILE A 8 6.03 2.59 -4.52
C ILE A 8 5.03 3.33 -5.42
N TRP A 9 4.24 2.59 -6.20
CA TRP A 9 3.16 3.17 -6.98
C TRP A 9 1.94 2.23 -7.06
N ASP A 10 0.79 2.83 -7.32
CA ASP A 10 -0.43 2.10 -7.66
C ASP A 10 -0.50 2.03 -9.19
N SER A 11 -0.84 0.87 -9.73
CA SER A 11 -0.95 0.65 -11.17
C SER A 11 -2.25 1.20 -11.74
N ASP A 12 -3.24 1.52 -10.89
CA ASP A 12 -4.50 2.18 -11.24
C ASP A 12 -5.43 1.37 -12.17
N GLU A 13 -5.36 0.02 -12.15
CA GLU A 13 -6.28 -0.79 -12.94
C GLU A 13 -7.74 -0.51 -12.56
N GLY A 14 -8.53 -0.11 -13.56
CA GLY A 14 -9.96 0.18 -13.41
C GLY A 14 -10.30 1.63 -13.07
N ASP A 15 -9.31 2.51 -12.91
CA ASP A 15 -9.55 3.96 -12.82
C ASP A 15 -9.90 4.53 -14.21
N SER A 16 -10.78 5.54 -14.26
CA SER A 16 -11.20 6.20 -15.50
C SER A 16 -10.07 6.95 -16.20
N ASP A 17 -9.09 7.44 -15.43
CA ASP A 17 -7.94 8.18 -15.94
C ASP A 17 -6.67 7.30 -16.05
N ALA A 18 -6.81 5.99 -15.88
CA ALA A 18 -5.70 5.06 -15.85
C ALA A 18 -4.95 5.02 -17.19
N ASN A 19 -3.62 5.17 -17.14
CA ASN A 19 -2.77 5.15 -18.31
C ASN A 19 -1.67 4.08 -18.17
N PRO A 20 -1.76 2.94 -18.87
CA PRO A 20 -0.77 1.87 -18.73
C PRO A 20 0.64 2.30 -19.15
N GLN A 21 0.77 3.37 -19.94
CA GLN A 21 2.09 3.90 -20.32
C GLN A 21 2.90 4.43 -19.13
N ASP A 22 2.24 4.87 -18.05
CA ASP A 22 2.93 5.30 -16.83
C ASP A 22 3.58 4.09 -16.13
N ASN A 23 2.86 2.97 -16.02
CA ASN A 23 3.40 1.71 -15.53
C ASN A 23 4.55 1.20 -16.40
N HIS A 24 4.41 1.27 -17.74
CA HIS A 24 5.47 0.85 -18.66
C HIS A 24 6.75 1.67 -18.47
N ARG A 25 6.64 2.98 -18.23
CA ARG A 25 7.81 3.86 -17.96
C ARG A 25 8.49 3.46 -16.65
N LEU A 26 7.73 3.25 -15.59
CA LEU A 26 8.26 2.81 -14.29
C LEU A 26 8.93 1.44 -14.39
N LEU A 27 8.31 0.47 -15.04
CA LEU A 27 8.90 -0.86 -15.25
C LEU A 27 10.22 -0.80 -16.02
N ARG A 28 10.31 0.05 -17.06
CA ARG A 28 11.56 0.27 -17.80
C ARG A 28 12.67 0.85 -16.92
N LEU A 29 12.35 1.78 -16.01
CA LEU A 29 13.33 2.33 -15.06
C LEU A 29 13.94 1.26 -14.15
N PHE A 30 13.19 0.19 -13.87
CA PHE A 30 13.64 -0.95 -13.06
C PHE A 30 14.04 -2.19 -13.88
N GLY A 31 14.20 -2.06 -15.20
CA GLY A 31 14.61 -3.16 -16.08
C GLY A 31 13.66 -4.36 -16.08
N GLN A 32 12.38 -4.15 -15.77
CA GLN A 32 11.37 -5.20 -15.75
C GLN A 32 10.71 -5.41 -17.11
N SER A 33 10.08 -6.57 -17.31
CA SER A 33 9.17 -6.80 -18.43
C SER A 33 8.00 -5.83 -18.36
N ILE A 34 7.56 -5.34 -19.52
CA ILE A 34 6.43 -4.42 -19.62
C ILE A 34 5.12 -5.17 -19.39
N GLU A 35 4.29 -4.64 -18.50
CA GLU A 35 2.94 -5.09 -18.19
C GLU A 35 2.06 -3.85 -17.95
N ASP A 36 0.80 -3.90 -18.37
CA ASP A 36 -0.13 -2.77 -18.23
C ASP A 36 -0.46 -2.45 -16.77
N TRP A 37 -0.70 -3.49 -15.97
CA TRP A 37 -1.18 -3.38 -14.59
C TRP A 37 -0.38 -4.28 -13.64
N PRO A 38 0.93 -4.00 -13.44
CA PRO A 38 1.79 -4.86 -12.66
C PRO A 38 1.36 -4.93 -11.18
N ASN A 39 1.67 -6.06 -10.54
CA ASN A 39 1.47 -6.29 -9.12
C ASN A 39 2.67 -7.05 -8.54
N MET A 40 3.63 -6.33 -7.96
CA MET A 40 4.92 -6.91 -7.59
C MET A 40 5.54 -6.21 -6.39
N VAL A 41 6.20 -6.98 -5.53
CA VAL A 41 7.14 -6.49 -4.53
C VAL A 41 8.55 -6.94 -4.93
N ARG A 42 9.45 -5.99 -5.15
CA ARG A 42 10.84 -6.20 -5.59
C ARG A 42 11.80 -5.41 -4.71
N ASP A 43 13.09 -5.64 -4.88
CA ASP A 43 14.14 -5.09 -4.00
C ASP A 43 14.26 -3.57 -4.07
N GLN A 44 13.87 -2.95 -5.19
CA GLN A 44 13.96 -1.51 -5.42
C GLN A 44 12.59 -0.83 -5.49
N PHE A 45 11.51 -1.60 -5.59
CA PHE A 45 10.17 -1.04 -5.74
C PHE A 45 9.05 -2.00 -5.33
N ALA A 46 7.87 -1.46 -5.09
CA ALA A 46 6.62 -2.20 -5.06
C ALA A 46 5.57 -1.52 -5.93
N CYS A 47 4.70 -2.30 -6.56
CA CYS A 47 3.57 -1.81 -7.32
C CYS A 47 2.33 -2.67 -7.08
N PHE A 48 1.16 -2.03 -7.07
CA PHE A 48 -0.10 -2.68 -6.74
C PHE A 48 -1.06 -2.56 -7.89
N LYS A 49 -1.71 -3.66 -8.29
CA LYS A 49 -2.65 -3.64 -9.42
C LYS A 49 -3.71 -2.54 -9.30
N HIS A 50 -4.29 -2.42 -8.10
CA HIS A 50 -5.29 -1.41 -7.77
C HIS A 50 -4.74 -0.36 -6.82
N THR A 51 -4.59 -0.68 -5.53
CA THR A 51 -3.95 0.20 -4.55
C THR A 51 -3.33 -0.60 -3.42
N LEU A 52 -2.32 -0.05 -2.73
CA LEU A 52 -1.83 -0.59 -1.45
C LEU A 52 -2.97 -0.74 -0.42
N THR A 53 -3.95 0.17 -0.43
CA THR A 53 -5.08 0.13 0.52
C THR A 53 -5.96 -1.09 0.29
N THR A 54 -6.22 -1.45 -0.97
CA THR A 54 -6.97 -2.66 -1.33
C THR A 54 -6.24 -3.90 -0.83
N THR A 55 -4.94 -4.01 -1.08
CA THR A 55 -4.10 -5.11 -0.58
C THR A 55 -4.14 -5.22 0.95
N LEU A 56 -3.99 -4.10 1.67
CA LEU A 56 -4.11 -4.09 3.13
C LEU A 56 -5.47 -4.59 3.61
N CYS A 57 -6.54 -4.19 2.94
CA CYS A 57 -7.90 -4.57 3.29
C CYS A 57 -8.15 -6.07 3.07
N GLU A 58 -7.64 -6.62 1.98
CA GLU A 58 -7.72 -8.06 1.66
C GLU A 58 -6.93 -8.91 2.65
N GLU A 59 -5.69 -8.54 2.96
CA GLU A 59 -4.82 -9.30 3.87
C GLU A 59 -5.30 -9.25 5.33
N ILE A 60 -5.79 -8.09 5.80
CA ILE A 60 -6.30 -7.92 7.17
C ILE A 60 -7.72 -8.47 7.31
N GLY A 61 -8.48 -8.50 6.21
CA GLY A 61 -9.89 -8.82 6.16
C GLY A 61 -10.77 -7.59 6.32
N GLN A 62 -11.71 -7.44 5.38
CA GLN A 62 -12.63 -6.30 5.27
C GLN A 62 -13.35 -5.97 6.59
N ALA A 63 -13.86 -6.98 7.30
CA ALA A 63 -14.63 -6.78 8.53
C ALA A 63 -13.80 -6.14 9.66
N LEU A 64 -12.55 -6.59 9.85
CA LEU A 64 -11.67 -6.01 10.85
C LEU A 64 -11.20 -4.62 10.42
N TYR A 65 -10.83 -4.46 9.15
CA TYR A 65 -10.41 -3.19 8.59
C TYR A 65 -11.47 -2.09 8.80
N ASP A 66 -12.72 -2.38 8.39
CA ASP A 66 -13.83 -1.43 8.49
C ASP A 66 -14.19 -1.11 9.94
N SER A 67 -14.23 -2.12 10.82
CA SER A 67 -14.53 -1.93 12.24
C SER A 67 -13.52 -0.98 12.91
N VAL A 68 -12.22 -1.13 12.63
CA VAL A 68 -11.18 -0.27 13.21
C VAL A 68 -11.22 1.13 12.60
N LEU A 69 -11.46 1.22 11.29
CA LEU A 69 -11.60 2.50 10.60
C LEU A 69 -12.76 3.32 11.16
N ASP A 70 -13.94 2.71 11.34
CA ASP A 70 -15.11 3.40 11.89
C ASP A 70 -14.90 3.78 13.36
N SER A 71 -14.31 2.90 14.17
CA SER A 71 -13.91 3.25 15.55
C SER A 71 -12.95 4.44 15.59
N CYS A 72 -11.98 4.50 14.68
CA CYS A 72 -11.07 5.64 14.60
C CYS A 72 -11.77 6.91 14.11
N ARG A 73 -12.74 6.80 13.19
CA ARG A 73 -13.52 7.94 12.69
C ARG A 73 -14.30 8.61 13.81
N GLU A 74 -15.00 7.81 14.62
CA GLU A 74 -15.76 8.30 15.76
C GLU A 74 -14.83 8.94 16.80
N ARG A 75 -13.78 8.21 17.21
CA ARG A 75 -12.84 8.66 18.24
C ARG A 75 -12.07 9.92 17.86
N LEU A 76 -11.75 10.11 16.59
CA LEU A 76 -10.95 11.23 16.09
C LEU A 76 -11.80 12.32 15.41
N CYS A 77 -13.13 12.20 15.46
CA CYS A 77 -14.07 13.12 14.80
C CYS A 77 -13.77 13.31 13.30
N LEU A 78 -13.35 12.25 12.62
CA LEU A 78 -13.05 12.30 11.18
C LEU A 78 -14.34 12.14 10.39
N GLY A 79 -14.54 12.99 9.38
CA GLY A 79 -15.74 13.00 8.55
C GLY A 79 -15.90 11.75 7.66
N LYS A 80 -15.88 11.94 6.34
CA LYS A 80 -16.14 10.85 5.39
C LYS A 80 -15.03 9.78 5.45
N LYS A 81 -15.42 8.51 5.30
CA LYS A 81 -14.51 7.34 5.28
C LYS A 81 -13.29 7.55 4.38
N LYS A 82 -13.52 8.05 3.16
CA LYS A 82 -12.47 8.37 2.17
C LYS A 82 -11.41 9.39 2.62
N HIS A 83 -11.72 10.22 3.62
CA HIS A 83 -10.76 11.16 4.21
C HIS A 83 -10.03 10.52 5.39
N ALA A 84 -10.73 9.68 6.16
CA ALA A 84 -10.15 9.00 7.31
C ALA A 84 -9.04 8.01 6.93
N ILE A 85 -9.19 7.28 5.82
CA ILE A 85 -8.15 6.37 5.31
C ILE A 85 -6.84 7.08 4.94
N LYS A 86 -6.88 8.39 4.64
CA LYS A 86 -5.69 9.19 4.34
C LYS A 86 -4.96 9.66 5.60
N ASN A 87 -5.50 9.42 6.79
CA ASN A 87 -4.87 9.81 8.04
C ASN A 87 -3.88 8.72 8.51
N PRO A 88 -2.57 9.02 8.61
CA PRO A 88 -1.57 8.02 9.02
C PRO A 88 -1.84 7.38 10.38
N ARG A 89 -2.48 8.11 11.31
CA ARG A 89 -2.86 7.55 12.63
C ARG A 89 -3.92 6.47 12.49
N VAL A 90 -4.85 6.60 11.54
CA VAL A 90 -5.88 5.60 11.28
C VAL A 90 -5.24 4.33 10.73
N ILE A 91 -4.37 4.46 9.73
CA ILE A 91 -3.63 3.32 9.16
C ILE A 91 -2.76 2.64 10.23
N GLN A 92 -2.07 3.41 11.07
CA GLN A 92 -1.28 2.86 12.17
C GLN A 92 -2.15 2.02 13.13
N GLU A 93 -3.33 2.49 13.51
CA GLU A 93 -4.22 1.76 14.41
C GLU A 93 -4.78 0.49 13.76
N ILE A 94 -5.11 0.54 12.46
CA ILE A 94 -5.50 -0.64 11.69
C ILE A 94 -4.38 -1.69 11.72
N LEU A 95 -3.14 -1.31 11.42
CA LEU A 95 -1.99 -2.22 11.41
C LEU A 95 -1.72 -2.82 12.79
N LYS A 96 -1.73 -2.01 13.86
CA LYS A 96 -1.57 -2.50 15.23
C LYS A 96 -2.67 -3.49 15.61
N LYS A 97 -3.92 -3.17 15.28
CA LYS A 97 -5.04 -4.04 15.62
C LYS A 97 -4.98 -5.36 14.84
N ALA A 98 -4.67 -5.29 13.56
CA ALA A 98 -4.47 -6.44 12.70
C ALA A 98 -3.37 -7.37 13.24
N GLN A 99 -2.23 -6.81 13.64
CA GLN A 99 -1.15 -7.57 14.28
C GLN A 99 -1.62 -8.24 15.59
N SER A 100 -2.34 -7.52 16.46
CA SER A 100 -2.87 -8.07 17.72
C SER A 100 -3.91 -9.20 17.53
N ARG A 101 -4.52 -9.27 16.35
CA ARG A 101 -5.53 -10.28 15.98
C ARG A 101 -4.93 -11.44 15.17
N GLY A 102 -3.62 -11.44 14.91
CA GLY A 102 -2.94 -12.49 14.16
C GLY A 102 -3.11 -12.41 12.64
N CYS A 103 -3.55 -11.26 12.11
CA CYS A 103 -3.75 -11.02 10.68
C CYS A 103 -2.91 -9.82 10.18
N PRO A 104 -1.57 -9.83 10.33
CA PRO A 104 -0.73 -8.73 9.84
C PRO A 104 -0.72 -8.67 8.31
N SER A 105 -0.42 -7.49 7.75
CA SER A 105 -0.15 -7.37 6.32
C SER A 105 1.20 -7.99 5.97
N THR A 106 1.19 -9.07 5.21
CA THR A 106 2.40 -9.73 4.71
C THR A 106 3.13 -8.80 3.75
N THR A 107 2.40 -8.20 2.82
CA THR A 107 2.96 -7.34 1.77
C THR A 107 3.65 -6.10 2.34
N LEU A 108 3.03 -5.40 3.30
CA LEU A 108 3.65 -4.23 3.90
C LEU A 108 4.91 -4.59 4.69
N ASN A 109 4.90 -5.72 5.41
CA ASN A 109 6.08 -6.19 6.13
C ASN A 109 7.24 -6.53 5.18
N GLU A 110 6.93 -7.14 4.02
CA GLU A 110 7.94 -7.42 2.99
C GLU A 110 8.56 -6.12 2.45
N ILE A 111 7.74 -5.12 2.12
CA ILE A 111 8.20 -3.80 1.66
C ILE A 111 9.13 -3.15 2.68
N ILE A 112 8.71 -3.12 3.96
CA ILE A 112 9.52 -2.54 5.03
C ILE A 112 10.85 -3.31 5.20
N SER A 113 10.82 -4.64 5.13
CA SER A 113 12.05 -5.45 5.20
C SER A 113 13.03 -5.09 4.09
N LYS A 114 12.55 -4.89 2.85
CA LYS A 114 13.36 -4.49 1.70
C LYS A 114 13.89 -3.06 1.83
N ILE A 115 13.10 -2.14 2.40
CA ILE A 115 13.55 -0.76 2.67
C ILE A 115 14.67 -0.74 3.72
N VAL A 116 14.47 -1.44 4.84
CA VAL A 116 15.44 -1.47 5.95
C VAL A 116 16.77 -2.05 5.48
N ALA A 117 16.75 -3.12 4.67
CA ALA A 117 17.96 -3.75 4.12
C ALA A 117 18.76 -2.87 3.14
N ARG A 118 18.25 -1.69 2.74
CA ARG A 118 18.93 -0.73 1.83
C ARG A 118 19.62 0.42 2.57
N THR A 119 19.62 0.41 3.90
CA THR A 119 20.12 1.52 4.73
C THR A 119 21.61 1.35 5.10
N ASP A 120 22.33 0.45 4.43
CA ASP A 120 23.78 0.22 4.56
C ASP A 120 24.55 0.83 3.38
#